data_AF-A0A850SQ91-F1
#
_entry.id   AF-A0A850SQ91-F1
#
_cell.length_a   1.000
_cell.length_b   1.000
_cell.length_c   1.000
_cell.angle_alpha   90.00
_cell.angle_beta   90.00
_cell.angle_gamma   90.00
#
_symmetry.space_group_name_H-M   'P 1'
#
loop_
_entity.id
_entity.type
_entity.pdbx_description
1 polymer ?
#
loop_
_entity_poly.entity_id
_entity_poly.type
_entity_poly.pdbx_seq_one_letter_code
_entity_poly.pdbx_strand_id
1 'polypeptide(L)'
;MSKEIVGKVAAAMLDYVENNKTFMTERSMTVPTRSYTDADQWGAEMELIFKRTPLMLALSCEMPNPGDYKAMEAVGLPILITRDRDGDVRAFFNVCSHRGAPIARAGHGNCARFSCVYHGWT
;
A
#
# COMPACT_ATOMS: atom_id res chain seq x y z
N MET A 1 9.44 4.99 14.56
CA MET A 1 10.70 4.24 14.82
C MET A 1 11.79 5.22 15.19
N SER A 2 12.59 4.95 16.22
CA SER A 2 13.74 5.81 16.55
C SER A 2 14.85 5.64 15.50
N LYS A 3 15.65 6.70 15.30
CA LYS A 3 16.81 6.66 14.38
C LYS A 3 17.80 5.55 14.76
N GLU A 4 17.90 5.23 16.05
CA GLU A 4 18.76 4.17 16.57
C GLU A 4 18.33 2.77 16.09
N ILE A 5 17.03 2.49 16.08
CA ILE A 5 16.50 1.20 15.58
C ILE A 5 16.81 1.04 14.10
N VAL A 6 16.58 2.09 13.31
CA VAL A 6 16.87 2.08 11.86
C VAL A 6 18.36 1.83 11.61
N GLY A 7 19.25 2.48 12.37
CA GLY A 7 20.69 2.27 12.26
C GLY A 7 21.12 0.83 12.57
N LYS A 8 20.56 0.23 13.63
CA LYS A 8 20.83 -1.18 14.00
C LYS A 8 20.37 -2.16 12.93
N VAL A 9 19.17 -1.96 12.38
CA VAL A 9 18.64 -2.80 11.29
C VAL A 9 19.50 -2.65 10.04
N ALA A 10 19.89 -1.44 9.65
CA ALA A 10 20.74 -1.21 8.50
C ALA A 10 22.11 -1.91 8.62
N ALA A 11 22.75 -1.82 9.80
CA ALA A 11 24.02 -2.50 10.06
C ALA A 11 23.88 -4.02 9.95
N ALA A 12 22.81 -4.60 10.50
CA ALA A 12 22.55 -6.05 10.38
C ALA A 12 22.30 -6.47 8.92
N MET A 13 21.54 -5.69 8.15
CA MET A 13 21.29 -5.99 6.74
C MET A 13 22.55 -5.90 5.88
N LEU A 14 23.44 -4.93 6.15
CA LEU A 14 24.73 -4.83 5.47
C LEU A 14 25.61 -6.04 5.77
N ASP A 15 25.72 -6.40 7.05
CA ASP A 15 26.47 -7.58 7.50
C ASP A 15 25.97 -8.88 6.84
N TYR A 16 24.65 -9.00 6.62
CA TYR A 16 24.06 -10.13 5.88
C TYR A 16 24.53 -10.17 4.43
N VAL A 17 24.49 -9.04 3.72
CA VAL A 17 24.89 -8.96 2.31
C VAL A 17 26.39 -9.19 2.14
N GLU A 18 27.22 -8.49 2.93
CA GLU A 18 28.69 -8.54 2.80
C GLU A 18 29.27 -9.91 3.13
N ASN A 19 28.65 -10.63 4.05
CA ASN A 19 29.10 -11.95 4.48
C ASN A 19 28.27 -13.09 3.87
N ASN A 20 27.43 -12.80 2.87
CA ASN A 20 26.59 -13.76 2.17
C ASN A 20 25.79 -14.68 3.13
N LYS A 21 25.20 -14.09 4.17
CA LYS A 21 24.37 -14.76 5.18
C LYS A 21 22.99 -14.12 5.24
N THR A 22 22.07 -14.75 5.94
CA THR A 22 20.73 -14.21 6.22
C THR A 22 20.42 -14.35 7.71
N PHE A 23 19.30 -13.80 8.15
CA PHE A 23 18.81 -14.05 9.50
C PHE A 23 18.57 -15.55 9.70
N MET A 24 19.27 -16.15 10.65
CA MET A 24 19.12 -17.54 11.04
C MET A 24 18.52 -17.62 12.44
N THR A 25 17.58 -18.55 12.63
CA THR A 25 17.04 -18.87 13.96
C THR A 25 17.88 -19.97 14.59
N GLU A 26 17.86 -20.09 15.92
CA GLU A 26 18.67 -21.08 16.65
C GLU A 26 18.30 -22.54 16.33
N ARG A 27 17.09 -22.76 15.82
CA ARG A 27 16.54 -24.08 15.52
C ARG A 27 15.62 -24.03 14.32
N SER A 28 15.44 -25.16 13.66
CA SER A 28 14.44 -25.29 12.60
C SER A 28 13.05 -24.92 13.13
N MET A 29 12.40 -23.98 12.43
CA MET A 29 11.02 -23.61 12.70
C MET A 29 10.07 -24.44 11.84
N THR A 30 8.90 -24.76 12.39
CA THR A 30 7.82 -25.40 11.64
C THR A 30 6.69 -24.40 11.46
N VAL A 31 6.26 -24.17 10.22
CA VAL A 31 5.11 -23.33 9.91
C VAL A 31 3.92 -24.24 9.63
N PRO A 32 2.83 -24.16 10.41
CA PRO A 32 1.63 -24.95 10.14
C PRO A 32 1.03 -24.61 8.78
N THR A 33 0.63 -25.62 7.99
CA THR A 33 0.02 -25.42 6.67
C THR A 33 -1.23 -24.55 6.71
N ARG A 34 -1.99 -24.61 7.81
CA ARG A 34 -3.17 -23.76 8.02
C ARG A 34 -2.87 -22.26 7.89
N SER A 35 -1.64 -21.83 8.15
CA SER A 35 -1.22 -20.43 8.03
C SER A 35 -1.39 -19.87 6.61
N TYR A 36 -1.56 -20.75 5.61
CA TYR A 36 -1.75 -20.37 4.21
C TYR A 36 -3.18 -20.63 3.70
N THR A 37 -4.01 -21.35 4.46
CA THR A 37 -5.31 -21.85 3.96
C THR A 37 -6.49 -21.53 4.87
N ASP A 38 -6.24 -21.11 6.11
CA ASP A 38 -7.28 -20.79 7.10
C ASP A 38 -7.89 -19.40 6.80
N ALA A 39 -9.19 -19.39 6.51
CA ALA A 39 -9.92 -18.18 6.16
C ALA A 39 -10.11 -17.22 7.35
N ASP A 40 -10.22 -17.74 8.57
CA ASP A 40 -10.36 -16.92 9.77
C ASP A 40 -9.03 -16.23 10.09
N GLN A 41 -7.91 -16.94 9.92
CA GLN A 41 -6.58 -16.35 10.03
C GLN A 41 -6.38 -15.25 8.98
N TRP A 42 -6.73 -15.51 7.72
CA TRP A 42 -6.68 -14.49 6.66
C TRP A 42 -7.47 -13.22 7.03
N GLY A 43 -8.71 -13.39 7.50
CA GLY A 43 -9.55 -12.27 7.93
C GLY A 43 -8.90 -11.47 9.06
N ALA A 44 -8.34 -12.15 10.06
CA ALA A 44 -7.62 -11.52 11.16
C ALA A 44 -6.37 -10.75 10.68
N GLU A 45 -5.59 -11.31 9.75
CA GLU A 45 -4.42 -10.66 9.17
C GLU A 45 -4.80 -9.38 8.41
N MET A 46 -5.88 -9.39 7.63
CA MET A 46 -6.38 -8.20 6.94
C MET A 46 -6.72 -7.08 7.93
N GLU A 47 -7.45 -7.38 9.02
CA GLU A 47 -7.92 -6.39 10.00
C GLU A 47 -6.85 -5.88 10.97
N LEU A 48 -5.94 -6.77 11.38
CA LEU A 48 -4.98 -6.48 12.44
C LEU A 48 -3.62 -6.03 11.89
N ILE A 49 -3.29 -6.40 10.66
CA ILE A 49 -1.99 -6.10 10.04
C ILE A 49 -2.19 -5.17 8.85
N PHE A 50 -2.75 -5.67 7.75
CA PHE A 50 -2.65 -4.98 6.46
C PHE A 50 -3.45 -3.68 6.39
N LYS A 51 -4.57 -3.56 7.11
CA LYS A 51 -5.32 -2.29 7.23
C LYS A 51 -4.70 -1.30 8.21
N ARG A 52 -3.67 -1.69 8.97
CA ARG A 52 -3.08 -0.89 10.06
C ARG A 52 -1.63 -0.50 9.81
N THR A 53 -0.97 -1.08 8.81
CA THR A 53 0.42 -0.81 8.48
C THR A 53 0.54 -0.08 7.15
N PRO A 54 1.58 0.76 6.96
CA PRO A 54 1.87 1.33 5.65
C PRO A 54 2.15 0.23 4.62
N LEU A 55 1.51 0.31 3.46
CA LEU A 55 1.69 -0.61 2.34
C LEU A 55 2.30 0.11 1.12
N MET A 56 3.15 -0.60 0.39
CA MET A 56 3.69 -0.12 -0.88
C MET A 56 2.68 -0.38 -2.00
N LEU A 57 1.95 0.66 -2.43
CA LEU A 57 0.86 0.53 -3.42
C LEU A 57 1.22 1.11 -4.80
N ALA A 58 2.19 2.01 -4.87
CA ALA A 58 2.64 2.62 -6.11
C ALA A 58 4.07 3.15 -6.00
N LEU A 59 4.74 3.23 -7.14
CA LEU A 59 6.02 3.92 -7.30
C LEU A 59 5.78 5.34 -7.83
N SER A 60 6.64 6.28 -7.43
CA SER A 60 6.57 7.67 -7.91
C SER A 60 6.68 7.79 -9.44
N CYS A 61 7.39 6.86 -10.10
CA CYS A 61 7.55 6.84 -11.56
C CYS A 61 6.28 6.43 -12.32
N GLU A 62 5.28 5.85 -11.65
CA GLU A 62 3.98 5.55 -12.26
C GLU A 62 3.12 6.81 -12.43
N MET A 63 3.45 7.89 -11.71
CA MET A 63 2.74 9.18 -11.73
C MET A 63 3.77 10.32 -11.81
N PRO A 64 4.48 10.49 -12.93
CA PRO A 64 5.55 11.50 -13.04
C PRO A 64 5.03 12.95 -13.04
N ASN A 65 3.80 13.19 -13.49
CA ASN A 65 3.25 14.53 -13.69
C ASN A 65 2.15 14.88 -12.67
N PRO A 66 1.94 16.17 -12.37
CA PRO A 66 0.75 16.63 -11.67
C PRO A 66 -0.55 16.16 -12.36
N GLY A 67 -1.51 15.72 -11.56
CA GLY A 67 -2.78 15.17 -12.02
C GLY A 67 -2.74 13.70 -12.42
N ASP A 68 -1.55 13.09 -12.53
CA ASP A 68 -1.46 11.64 -12.73
C ASP A 68 -2.09 10.92 -11.54
N TYR A 69 -2.83 9.84 -11.83
CA TYR A 69 -3.48 9.03 -10.82
C TYR A 69 -3.37 7.55 -11.13
N LYS A 70 -3.44 6.75 -10.07
CA LYS A 70 -3.59 5.30 -10.08
C LYS A 70 -4.75 4.90 -9.19
N ALA A 71 -5.72 4.18 -9.73
CA ALA A 71 -6.84 3.64 -8.98
C ALA A 71 -6.83 2.11 -9.02
N MET A 72 -6.92 1.49 -7.84
CA MET A 72 -6.82 0.03 -7.68
C MET A 72 -7.63 -0.45 -6.47
N GLU A 73 -7.73 -1.75 -6.30
CA GLU A 73 -8.12 -2.36 -5.04
C GLU A 73 -6.86 -2.78 -4.26
N ALA A 74 -6.83 -2.47 -2.97
CA ALA A 74 -5.80 -2.94 -2.06
C ALA A 74 -6.45 -3.38 -0.75
N VAL A 75 -6.16 -4.61 -0.30
CA VAL A 75 -6.70 -5.15 0.97
C VAL A 75 -8.23 -5.12 1.03
N GLY A 76 -8.89 -5.36 -0.11
CA GLY A 76 -10.35 -5.30 -0.25
C GLY A 76 -10.94 -3.88 -0.21
N LEU A 77 -10.10 -2.84 -0.34
CA LEU A 77 -10.53 -1.44 -0.31
C LEU A 77 -10.19 -0.74 -1.63
N PRO A 78 -11.12 0.04 -2.22
CA PRO A 78 -10.84 0.79 -3.43
C PRO A 78 -10.01 2.04 -3.09
N ILE A 79 -8.81 2.13 -3.65
CA ILE A 79 -7.83 3.20 -3.40
C ILE A 79 -7.63 4.05 -4.65
N LEU A 80 -7.56 5.36 -4.47
CA LEU A 80 -7.16 6.34 -5.47
C LEU A 80 -5.90 7.04 -4.97
N ILE A 81 -4.81 6.94 -5.73
CA ILE A 81 -3.55 7.64 -5.50
C ILE A 81 -3.39 8.68 -6.59
N THR A 82 -3.02 9.91 -6.27
CA THR A 82 -2.82 10.98 -7.25
C THR A 82 -1.69 11.91 -6.85
N ARG A 83 -0.98 12.45 -7.84
CA ARG A 83 -0.04 13.57 -7.65
C ARG A 83 -0.79 14.88 -7.80
N ASP A 84 -0.76 15.71 -6.76
CA ASP A 84 -1.40 17.02 -6.82
C ASP A 84 -0.58 18.05 -7.63
N ARG A 85 -1.08 19.28 -7.69
CA ARG A 85 -0.49 20.37 -8.48
C ARG A 85 0.84 20.88 -7.91
N ASP A 86 1.05 20.68 -6.62
CA ASP A 86 2.28 21.05 -5.91
C ASP A 86 3.35 19.94 -6.03
N GLY A 87 2.96 18.78 -6.55
CA GLY A 87 3.82 17.63 -6.79
C GLY A 87 3.75 16.58 -5.68
N ASP A 88 2.92 16.77 -4.66
CA ASP A 88 2.76 15.83 -3.55
C ASP A 88 1.88 14.65 -3.96
N VAL A 89 2.22 13.45 -3.47
CA VAL A 89 1.41 12.24 -3.69
C VAL A 89 0.43 12.09 -2.54
N ARG A 90 -0.86 11.92 -2.87
CA ARG A 90 -1.95 11.72 -1.92
C ARG A 90 -2.71 10.44 -2.23
N ALA A 91 -3.28 9.83 -1.21
CA ALA A 91 -4.10 8.62 -1.33
C ALA A 91 -5.44 8.79 -0.61
N PHE A 92 -6.51 8.29 -1.23
CA PHE A 92 -7.88 8.37 -0.75
C PHE A 92 -8.60 7.04 -1.00
N PHE A 93 -9.74 6.85 -0.35
CA PHE A 93 -10.71 5.88 -0.87
C PHE A 93 -11.26 6.37 -2.21
N ASN A 94 -11.28 5.49 -3.22
CA ASN A 94 -11.89 5.76 -4.52
C ASN A 94 -13.42 5.63 -4.42
N VAL A 95 -14.04 6.41 -3.52
CA VAL A 95 -15.43 6.30 -3.12
C VAL A 95 -16.00 7.70 -2.94
N CYS A 96 -17.02 8.03 -3.74
CA CYS A 96 -17.70 9.31 -3.64
C CYS A 96 -18.45 9.39 -2.29
N SER A 97 -18.23 10.48 -1.55
CA SER A 97 -18.86 10.75 -0.26
C SER A 97 -20.39 10.86 -0.30
N HIS A 98 -20.99 11.05 -1.49
CA HIS A 98 -22.45 11.09 -1.64
C HIS A 98 -23.10 9.72 -1.45
N ARG A 99 -22.78 8.78 -2.34
CA ARG A 99 -23.46 7.47 -2.50
C ARG A 99 -22.51 6.34 -2.87
N GLY A 100 -21.22 6.53 -2.62
CA GLY A 100 -20.23 5.46 -2.75
C GLY A 100 -19.83 5.07 -4.18
N ALA A 101 -20.27 5.80 -5.21
CA ALA A 101 -19.85 5.54 -6.58
C ALA A 101 -18.32 5.75 -6.72
N PRO A 102 -17.62 4.97 -7.57
CA PRO A 102 -16.20 5.16 -7.81
C PRO A 102 -15.94 6.54 -8.44
N ILE A 103 -14.90 7.21 -7.95
CA ILE A 103 -14.52 8.56 -8.38
C ILE A 103 -13.68 8.49 -9.66
N ALA A 104 -12.75 7.55 -9.72
CA ALA A 104 -11.89 7.29 -10.86
C ALA A 104 -12.07 5.87 -11.37
N ARG A 105 -11.84 5.66 -12.67
CA ARG A 105 -11.81 4.32 -13.27
C ARG A 105 -10.56 3.59 -12.78
N ALA A 106 -10.64 2.28 -12.58
CA ALA A 106 -9.48 1.47 -12.25
C ALA A 106 -8.39 1.58 -13.33
N GLY A 107 -7.13 1.52 -12.91
CA GLY A 107 -5.98 1.71 -13.79
C GLY A 107 -5.28 3.04 -13.54
N HIS A 108 -4.77 3.65 -14.61
CA HIS A 108 -3.99 4.89 -14.59
C HIS A 108 -4.64 5.96 -15.48
N GLY A 109 -4.35 7.23 -15.19
CA GLY A 109 -4.76 8.34 -16.04
C GLY A 109 -4.21 9.66 -15.52
N ASN A 110 -4.62 10.76 -16.17
CA ASN A 110 -4.30 12.12 -15.74
C ASN A 110 -5.58 12.97 -15.72
N CYS A 111 -5.83 13.67 -14.62
CA CYS A 111 -6.91 14.65 -14.56
C CYS A 111 -6.65 15.75 -13.52
N ALA A 112 -7.11 16.96 -13.81
CA ALA A 112 -6.93 18.12 -12.92
C ALA A 112 -7.99 18.22 -11.80
N ARG A 113 -9.09 17.47 -11.93
CA ARG A 113 -10.22 17.40 -10.99
C ARG A 113 -10.96 16.09 -11.22
N PHE A 114 -11.37 15.44 -10.13
CA PHE A 114 -12.23 14.26 -10.22
C PHE A 114 -13.70 14.67 -10.15
N SER A 115 -14.54 14.00 -10.93
CA SER A 115 -15.99 14.22 -10.93
C SER A 115 -16.69 12.87 -10.87
N CYS A 116 -17.56 12.71 -9.87
CA CYS A 116 -18.34 11.49 -9.72
C CYS A 116 -19.32 11.32 -10.88
N VAL A 117 -19.23 10.19 -11.58
CA VAL A 117 -20.07 9.87 -12.75
C VAL A 117 -21.58 9.82 -12.44
N TYR A 118 -21.95 9.74 -11.16
CA TYR A 118 -23.35 9.63 -10.78
C TYR A 118 -24.05 11.00 -10.77
N HIS A 119 -23.53 11.98 -10.01
CA HIS A 119 -24.19 13.28 -9.82
C HIS A 119 -23.26 14.47 -10.04
N GLY A 120 -22.05 14.26 -10.55
CA GLY A 120 -21.09 15.34 -10.79
C GLY A 120 -20.54 15.98 -9.51
N TRP A 121 -20.58 15.28 -8.36
CA TRP A 121 -19.88 15.77 -7.17
C TRP A 121 -18.40 15.85 -7.47
N THR A 122 -17.81 17.01 -7.19
CA THR A 122 -16.40 17.31 -7.44
C THR A 122 -15.70 17.92 -6.23
#